data_AF-A0A9F7TPD2-F1
#
_entry.id   AF-A0A9F7TPD2-F1
#
_cell.length_a   1.000
_cell.length_b   1.000
_cell.length_c   1.000
_cell.angle_alpha   90.00
_cell.angle_beta   90.00
_cell.angle_gamma   90.00
#
_symmetry.space_group_name_H-M   'P 1'
#
loop_
_entity.id
_entity.type
_entity.pdbx_description
1 polymer ?
#
loop_
_entity_poly.entity_id
_entity_poly.type
_entity_poly.pdbx_seq_one_letter_code
_entity_poly.pdbx_strand_id
1 'polypeptide(L)'
;MSWSGQFSKEKLCLTSFEDQFSYLKQNVSEAVRKAVGKTQTPCNYGYKGMLKVMLSEFFGDSPRFVSETYTSQILNVQVSDVVDTTQVPLIIQENRIKNEQDPEKRQALERQYDDLKRKRKTVDEALQKIAERTNASRALTEKREVTRTYELKLVAEHFRKNLFNWEAEPV
;
A
#
# COMPACT_ATOMS: atom_id res chain seq x y z
N MET A 1 1.28 -2.71 9.82
CA MET A 1 1.99 -3.97 10.14
C MET A 1 2.04 -4.81 8.87
N SER A 2 3.23 -5.11 8.35
CA SER A 2 3.41 -6.01 7.22
C SER A 2 3.37 -7.47 7.69
N TRP A 3 2.96 -8.35 6.79
CA TRP A 3 3.00 -9.82 6.92
C TRP A 3 4.31 -10.32 7.57
N SER A 4 5.46 -9.69 7.28
CA SER A 4 6.80 -10.01 7.81
C SER A 4 7.01 -9.77 9.32
N GLY A 5 6.35 -8.80 9.95
CA GLY A 5 6.62 -8.43 11.36
C GLY A 5 6.00 -9.38 12.40
N GLN A 6 5.05 -10.22 11.98
CA GLN A 6 4.40 -11.22 12.84
C GLN A 6 5.13 -12.57 12.78
N PHE A 7 5.67 -12.96 11.62
CA PHE A 7 6.48 -14.17 11.49
C PHE A 7 7.70 -14.21 12.41
N SER A 8 8.29 -13.06 12.71
CA SER A 8 9.43 -12.97 13.64
C SER A 8 9.06 -13.28 15.09
N LYS A 9 7.77 -13.43 15.41
CA LYS A 9 7.25 -13.53 16.79
C LYS A 9 6.49 -14.83 17.07
N GLU A 10 6.06 -15.56 16.05
CA GLU A 10 5.22 -16.76 16.20
C GLU A 10 5.99 -18.05 15.92
N LYS A 11 5.61 -19.12 16.61
CA LYS A 11 6.11 -20.47 16.28
C LYS A 11 5.44 -20.91 14.97
N LEU A 12 6.19 -20.86 13.88
CA LEU A 12 5.72 -21.18 12.52
C LEU A 12 5.13 -22.59 12.37
N CYS A 13 5.49 -23.52 13.25
CA CYS A 13 4.95 -24.87 13.31
C CYS A 13 3.58 -24.98 14.00
N LEU A 14 3.11 -23.91 14.67
CA LEU A 14 1.85 -23.87 15.41
C LEU A 14 0.84 -22.85 14.86
N THR A 15 1.29 -21.95 13.99
CA THR A 15 0.41 -20.98 13.31
C THR A 15 0.10 -21.47 11.90
N SER A 16 -1.19 -21.51 11.55
CA SER A 16 -1.65 -21.75 10.18
C SER A 16 -1.81 -20.46 9.36
N PHE A 17 -1.94 -20.58 8.04
CA PHE A 17 -2.32 -19.44 7.20
C PHE A 17 -3.68 -18.85 7.59
N GLU A 18 -4.62 -19.66 8.10
CA GLU A 18 -5.92 -19.21 8.58
C GLU A 18 -5.79 -18.27 9.79
N ASP A 19 -4.95 -18.66 10.75
CA ASP A 19 -4.70 -17.88 11.96
C ASP A 19 -4.08 -16.52 11.61
N GLN A 20 -3.06 -16.54 10.74
CA GLN A 20 -2.39 -15.33 10.29
C GLN A 20 -3.31 -14.42 9.47
N PHE A 21 -4.12 -14.99 8.57
CA PHE A 21 -5.08 -14.23 7.78
C PHE A 21 -6.14 -13.57 8.66
N SER A 22 -6.65 -14.30 9.66
CA SER A 22 -7.64 -13.80 10.61
C SER A 22 -7.08 -12.64 11.44
N TYR A 23 -5.83 -12.79 11.93
CA TYR A 23 -5.13 -11.73 12.64
C TYR A 23 -4.98 -10.47 11.76
N LEU A 24 -4.48 -10.63 10.53
CA LEU A 24 -4.30 -9.50 9.61
C LEU A 24 -5.63 -8.83 9.29
N LYS A 25 -6.68 -9.61 9.04
CA LYS A 25 -8.02 -9.10 8.77
C LYS A 25 -8.53 -8.24 9.91
N GLN A 26 -8.31 -8.63 11.16
CA GLN A 26 -8.72 -7.83 12.31
C GLN A 26 -7.85 -6.57 12.47
N ASN A 27 -6.54 -6.74 12.61
CA ASN A 27 -5.62 -5.67 13.00
C ASN A 27 -5.40 -4.64 11.90
N VAL A 28 -5.29 -5.05 10.63
CA VAL A 28 -5.13 -4.12 9.50
C VAL A 28 -6.42 -3.33 9.28
N SER A 29 -7.57 -4.00 9.27
CA SER A 29 -8.86 -3.31 9.05
C SER A 29 -9.13 -2.28 10.15
N GLU A 30 -8.85 -2.62 11.40
CA GLU A 30 -9.02 -1.69 12.53
C GLU A 30 -8.07 -0.50 12.44
N ALA A 31 -6.78 -0.75 12.17
CA ALA A 31 -5.78 0.31 12.06
C ALA A 31 -6.08 1.27 10.91
N VAL A 32 -6.45 0.76 9.73
CA VAL A 32 -6.80 1.59 8.56
C VAL A 32 -8.07 2.39 8.81
N ARG A 33 -9.10 1.77 9.41
CA ARG A 33 -10.33 2.48 9.77
C ARG A 33 -10.05 3.63 10.73
N LYS A 34 -9.23 3.39 11.76
CA LYS A 34 -8.89 4.39 12.78
C LYS A 34 -8.08 5.55 12.21
N ALA A 35 -7.11 5.28 11.36
CA ALA A 35 -6.16 6.30 10.88
C ALA A 35 -6.61 7.03 9.61
N VAL A 36 -7.26 6.33 8.68
CA VAL A 36 -7.59 6.86 7.33
C VAL A 36 -9.10 7.00 7.12
N GLY A 37 -9.93 6.50 8.05
CA GLY A 37 -11.39 6.52 7.91
C GLY A 37 -11.92 5.66 6.75
N LYS A 38 -11.05 4.84 6.15
CA LYS A 38 -11.38 3.95 5.03
C LYS A 38 -11.49 2.52 5.50
N THR A 39 -12.29 1.73 4.80
CA THR A 39 -12.33 0.27 4.98
C THR A 39 -11.35 -0.35 3.99
N GLN A 40 -10.33 -1.03 4.50
CA GLN A 40 -9.55 -2.01 3.72
C GLN A 40 -9.85 -3.39 4.28
N THR A 41 -10.01 -4.37 3.39
CA THR A 41 -10.34 -5.74 3.79
C THR A 41 -9.33 -6.66 3.13
N PRO A 42 -8.42 -7.28 3.91
CA PRO A 42 -7.63 -8.38 3.41
C PRO A 42 -8.53 -9.48 2.84
N CYS A 43 -8.19 -9.95 1.65
CA CYS A 43 -8.95 -10.97 0.93
C CYS A 43 -8.09 -12.23 0.75
N ASN A 44 -8.74 -13.38 0.77
CA ASN A 44 -8.13 -14.67 0.44
C ASN A 44 -8.72 -15.19 -0.88
N TYR A 45 -7.88 -15.74 -1.75
CA TYR A 45 -8.24 -16.22 -3.08
C TYR A 45 -7.67 -17.63 -3.32
N GLY A 46 -8.27 -18.40 -4.23
CA GLY A 46 -7.78 -19.73 -4.60
C GLY A 46 -8.25 -20.87 -3.68
N TYR A 47 -7.42 -21.90 -3.55
CA TYR A 47 -7.79 -23.13 -2.84
C TYR A 47 -7.79 -22.93 -1.32
N LYS A 48 -8.99 -22.90 -0.72
CA LYS A 48 -9.17 -22.69 0.73
C LYS A 48 -8.53 -23.74 1.61
N GLY A 49 -8.24 -24.94 1.09
CA GLY A 49 -7.52 -25.96 1.86
C GLY A 49 -6.10 -25.52 2.26
N MET A 50 -5.50 -24.58 1.52
CA MET A 50 -4.20 -23.99 1.88
C MET A 50 -4.22 -23.23 3.20
N LEU A 51 -5.37 -22.71 3.62
CA LEU A 51 -5.48 -21.97 4.89
C LEU A 51 -5.12 -22.84 6.10
N LYS A 52 -5.37 -24.15 6.00
CA LYS A 52 -5.11 -25.11 7.09
C LYS A 52 -3.64 -25.50 7.19
N VAL A 53 -2.82 -25.11 6.22
CA VAL A 53 -1.40 -25.46 6.19
C VAL A 53 -0.66 -24.59 7.18
N MET A 54 0.29 -25.19 7.91
CA MET A 54 1.15 -24.47 8.84
C MET A 54 2.14 -23.58 8.09
N LEU A 55 2.48 -22.43 8.66
CA LEU A 55 3.41 -21.48 8.04
C LEU A 55 4.79 -22.12 7.81
N SER A 56 5.23 -23.00 8.71
CA SER A 56 6.47 -23.79 8.61
C SER A 56 6.61 -24.58 7.30
N GLU A 57 5.51 -25.05 6.70
CA GLU A 57 5.56 -25.82 5.44
C GLU A 57 6.02 -24.96 4.24
N PHE A 58 5.91 -23.63 4.34
CA PHE A 58 6.33 -22.68 3.29
C PHE A 58 7.59 -21.90 3.67
N PHE A 59 7.72 -21.54 4.95
CA PHE A 59 8.82 -20.70 5.43
C PHE A 59 9.95 -21.51 6.09
N GLY A 60 9.77 -22.81 6.23
CA GLY A 60 10.65 -23.68 7.03
C GLY A 60 10.45 -23.50 8.53
N ASP A 61 10.99 -24.42 9.31
CA ASP A 61 11.14 -24.24 10.74
C ASP A 61 12.31 -23.30 11.03
N SER A 62 12.06 -22.26 11.83
CA SER A 62 13.15 -21.45 12.38
C SER A 62 14.01 -22.35 13.30
N PRO A 63 15.34 -22.39 13.12
CA PRO A 63 16.20 -23.16 14.01
C PRO A 63 15.98 -22.67 15.45
N ARG A 64 15.71 -23.61 16.36
CA ARG A 64 15.34 -23.40 17.78
C ARG A 64 16.31 -22.48 18.57
N PHE A 65 17.45 -22.11 18.00
CA PHE A 65 18.53 -21.36 18.63
C PHE A 65 18.47 -19.83 18.47
N VAL A 66 17.48 -19.26 17.77
CA VAL A 66 17.31 -17.79 17.74
C VAL A 66 16.40 -17.28 18.89
N SER A 67 15.98 -18.15 19.81
CA SER A 67 14.95 -17.82 20.81
C SER A 67 15.44 -17.41 22.20
N GLU A 68 16.75 -17.36 22.48
CA GLU A 68 17.23 -17.14 23.86
C GLU A 68 17.81 -15.74 24.16
N THR A 69 18.03 -14.86 23.18
CA THR A 69 18.63 -13.53 23.46
C THR A 69 17.72 -12.33 23.30
N TYR A 70 16.45 -12.51 22.92
CA TYR A 70 15.47 -11.42 22.88
C TYR A 70 14.27 -11.72 23.78
N THR A 71 14.49 -11.74 25.09
CA THR A 71 13.47 -11.42 26.10
C THR A 71 13.12 -9.93 26.07
N SER A 72 12.90 -9.37 24.88
CA SER A 72 12.12 -8.14 24.78
C SER A 72 10.69 -8.57 24.94
N GLN A 73 10.06 -8.08 25.99
CA GLN A 73 8.62 -8.13 26.20
C GLN A 73 7.88 -8.01 24.86
N ILE A 74 6.80 -8.77 24.74
CA ILE A 74 5.78 -8.66 23.68
C ILE A 74 5.26 -7.22 23.73
N LEU A 75 6.01 -6.29 23.16
CA LEU A 75 5.55 -4.94 22.91
C LEU A 75 4.56 -5.14 21.77
N ASN A 76 3.28 -4.95 22.10
CA ASN A 76 2.26 -4.59 21.14
C ASN A 76 2.88 -3.54 20.23
N VAL A 77 3.31 -3.93 19.03
CA VAL A 77 3.90 -3.01 18.07
C VAL A 77 2.78 -2.07 17.70
N GLN A 78 2.80 -0.89 18.30
CA GLN A 78 1.81 0.13 18.06
C GLN A 78 1.97 0.54 16.60
N VAL A 79 0.95 0.25 15.80
CA VAL A 79 0.95 0.67 14.39
C VAL A 79 0.92 2.20 14.39
N SER A 80 2.04 2.83 14.02
CA SER A 80 2.14 4.27 13.82
C SER A 80 2.03 4.62 12.33
N ASP A 81 1.67 5.87 12.05
CA ASP A 81 1.82 6.50 10.74
C ASP A 81 1.10 5.78 9.57
N VAL A 82 -0.08 5.22 9.86
CA VAL A 82 -0.93 4.61 8.83
C VAL A 82 -1.50 5.71 7.95
N VAL A 83 -1.08 5.73 6.69
CA VAL A 83 -1.49 6.70 5.68
C VAL A 83 -1.91 6.00 4.40
N ASP A 84 -2.75 6.64 3.60
CA ASP A 84 -3.07 6.16 2.26
C ASP A 84 -1.80 6.19 1.40
N THR A 85 -1.49 5.09 0.70
CA THR A 85 -0.29 4.96 -0.14
C THR A 85 -0.15 6.10 -1.14
N THR A 86 -1.26 6.63 -1.67
CA THR A 86 -1.24 7.77 -2.58
C THR A 86 -0.70 9.03 -1.92
N GLN A 87 -0.85 9.20 -0.60
CA GLN A 87 -0.40 10.40 0.12
C GLN A 87 1.05 10.30 0.58
N VAL A 88 1.65 9.11 0.56
CA VAL A 88 3.01 8.87 1.06
C VAL A 88 4.04 9.84 0.48
N PRO A 89 4.15 10.07 -0.85
CA PRO A 89 5.14 11.00 -1.39
C PRO A 89 4.99 12.43 -0.88
N LEU A 90 3.74 12.91 -0.74
CA LEU A 90 3.46 14.25 -0.24
C LEU A 90 3.82 14.39 1.23
N ILE A 91 3.48 13.40 2.06
CA ILE A 91 3.76 13.41 3.50
C ILE A 91 5.28 13.33 3.76
N ILE A 92 5.99 12.50 2.99
CA ILE A 92 7.46 12.42 3.07
C ILE A 92 8.07 13.80 2.77
N GLN A 93 7.60 14.45 1.71
CA GLN A 93 8.12 15.74 1.30
C GLN A 93 7.79 16.86 2.29
N GLU A 94 6.58 16.88 2.85
CA GLU A 94 6.19 17.80 3.94
C GLU A 94 7.12 17.64 5.16
N ASN A 95 7.40 16.41 5.55
CA ASN A 95 8.30 16.13 6.67
C ASN A 95 9.73 16.59 6.38
N ARG A 96 10.23 16.41 5.14
CA ARG A 96 11.55 16.91 4.73
C ARG A 96 11.61 18.43 4.81
N ILE A 97 10.62 19.14 4.27
CA ILE A 97 10.54 20.61 4.30
C ILE A 97 10.53 21.12 5.75
N LYS A 98 9.71 20.50 6.62
CA LYS A 98 9.57 20.87 8.03
C LYS A 98 10.89 20.75 8.80
N ASN A 99 11.68 19.73 8.49
CA ASN A 99 12.91 19.41 9.22
C ASN A 99 14.17 20.05 8.63
N GLU A 100 14.12 20.53 7.37
CA GLU A 100 15.26 21.17 6.69
C GLU A 100 15.53 22.55 7.28
N GLN A 101 16.79 22.82 7.63
CA GLN A 101 17.24 24.09 8.21
C GLN A 101 17.85 25.02 7.16
N ASP A 102 18.40 24.46 6.08
CA ASP A 102 18.99 25.21 4.97
C ASP A 102 17.89 25.84 4.09
N PRO A 103 17.83 27.18 3.97
CA PRO A 103 16.80 27.86 3.19
C PRO A 103 16.79 27.48 1.70
N GLU A 104 17.96 27.27 1.09
CA GLU A 104 18.05 26.95 -0.34
C GLU A 104 17.54 25.54 -0.61
N LYS A 105 17.92 24.59 0.26
CA LYS A 105 17.40 23.22 0.18
C LYS A 105 15.91 23.15 0.47
N ARG A 106 15.43 23.90 1.46
CA ARG A 106 14.00 23.99 1.78
C ARG A 106 13.21 24.49 0.56
N GLN A 107 13.69 25.54 -0.11
CA GLN A 107 13.05 26.07 -1.32
C GLN A 107 13.05 25.04 -2.46
N ALA A 108 14.13 24.27 -2.63
CA ALA A 108 14.16 23.19 -3.62
C ALA A 108 13.14 22.09 -3.30
N LEU A 109 13.00 21.71 -2.03
CA LEU A 109 12.03 20.72 -1.57
C LEU A 109 10.57 21.21 -1.74
N GLU A 110 10.30 22.49 -1.49
CA GLU A 110 9.00 23.12 -1.73
C GLU A 110 8.61 23.08 -3.21
N ARG A 111 9.55 23.41 -4.11
CA ARG A 111 9.31 23.31 -5.56
C ARG A 111 8.96 21.89 -5.99
N GLN A 112 9.63 20.88 -5.43
CA GLN A 112 9.31 19.47 -5.70
C GLN A 112 7.92 19.09 -5.17
N TYR A 113 7.54 19.57 -3.98
CA TYR A 113 6.23 19.33 -3.41
C TYR A 113 5.10 19.94 -4.27
N ASP A 114 5.30 21.17 -4.74
CA ASP A 114 4.34 21.85 -5.63
C ASP A 114 4.23 21.16 -6.99
N ASP A 115 5.34 20.64 -7.53
CA ASP A 115 5.34 19.84 -8.76
C ASP A 115 4.52 18.55 -8.61
N LEU A 116 4.67 17.83 -7.49
CA LEU A 116 3.86 16.64 -7.19
C LEU A 116 2.36 16.96 -7.13
N LYS A 117 1.99 18.05 -6.43
CA LYS A 117 0.59 18.51 -6.37
C LYS A 117 0.05 18.87 -7.75
N ARG A 118 0.83 19.59 -8.54
CA ARG A 118 0.45 20.00 -9.89
C ARG A 118 0.24 18.79 -10.79
N LYS A 119 1.17 17.83 -10.80
CA LYS A 119 1.07 16.59 -11.58
C LYS A 119 -0.19 15.80 -11.23
N ARG A 120 -0.48 15.58 -9.93
CA ARG A 120 -1.72 14.93 -9.49
C ARG A 120 -2.95 15.63 -10.05
N LYS A 121 -3.03 16.96 -9.87
CA LYS A 121 -4.15 17.75 -10.38
C LYS A 121 -4.31 17.62 -11.90
N THR A 122 -3.21 17.68 -12.64
CA THR A 122 -3.24 17.52 -14.11
C THR A 122 -3.73 16.13 -14.53
N VAL A 123 -3.35 15.06 -13.83
CA VAL A 123 -3.85 13.71 -14.09
C VAL A 123 -5.36 13.63 -13.82
N ASP A 124 -5.83 14.16 -12.69
CA ASP A 124 -7.25 14.17 -12.33
C ASP A 124 -8.09 14.94 -13.38
N GLU A 125 -7.62 16.12 -13.81
CA GLU A 125 -8.27 16.91 -14.85
C GLU A 125 -8.27 16.20 -16.22
N ALA A 126 -7.20 15.50 -16.57
CA ALA A 126 -7.12 14.73 -17.81
C ALA A 126 -8.13 13.57 -17.80
N LEU A 127 -8.22 12.83 -16.69
CA LEU A 127 -9.18 11.74 -16.53
C LEU A 127 -10.62 12.25 -16.58
N GLN A 128 -10.91 13.38 -15.94
CA GLN A 128 -12.22 14.04 -16.00
C GLN A 128 -12.60 14.38 -17.45
N LYS A 129 -11.71 15.03 -18.20
CA LYS A 129 -11.93 15.40 -19.61
C LYS A 129 -12.10 14.18 -20.52
N ILE A 130 -11.37 13.09 -20.27
CA ILE A 130 -11.54 11.84 -21.01
C ILE A 130 -12.94 11.29 -20.75
N ALA A 131 -13.35 11.19 -19.48
CA ALA A 131 -14.65 10.67 -19.10
C ALA A 131 -15.80 11.49 -19.70
N GLU A 132 -15.69 12.82 -19.73
CA GLU A 132 -16.65 13.71 -20.38
C GLU A 132 -16.72 13.45 -21.89
N ARG A 133 -15.56 13.37 -22.57
CA ARG A 133 -15.51 13.11 -24.02
C ARG A 133 -16.03 11.73 -24.41
N THR A 134 -15.90 10.74 -23.53
CA THR A 134 -16.39 9.38 -23.77
C THR A 134 -17.78 9.12 -23.21
N ASN A 135 -18.48 10.14 -22.68
CA ASN A 135 -19.77 10.01 -21.99
C ASN A 135 -19.76 8.93 -20.89
N ALA A 136 -18.64 8.83 -20.17
CA ALA A 136 -18.36 7.78 -19.19
C ALA A 136 -18.13 8.33 -17.78
N SER A 137 -18.82 9.40 -17.37
CA SER A 137 -18.62 10.04 -16.05
C SER A 137 -18.80 9.07 -14.87
N ARG A 138 -19.66 8.05 -15.02
CA ARG A 138 -19.82 6.98 -14.00
C ARG A 138 -18.55 6.14 -13.80
N ALA A 139 -17.67 6.06 -14.80
CA ALA A 139 -16.40 5.32 -14.70
C ALA A 139 -15.41 5.96 -13.70
N LEU A 140 -15.63 7.23 -13.31
CA LEU A 140 -14.80 7.91 -12.30
C LEU A 140 -15.16 7.50 -10.86
N THR A 141 -16.37 6.96 -10.65
CA THR A 141 -16.88 6.64 -9.31
C THR A 141 -17.16 5.15 -9.13
N GLU A 142 -17.50 4.44 -10.20
CA GLU A 142 -17.81 3.01 -10.16
C GLU A 142 -16.57 2.15 -10.40
N LYS A 143 -16.41 1.09 -9.60
CA LYS A 143 -15.46 0.01 -9.89
C LYS A 143 -16.20 -1.10 -10.63
N ARG A 144 -15.73 -1.45 -11.82
CA ARG A 144 -16.27 -2.55 -12.62
C ARG A 144 -15.18 -3.60 -12.81
N GLU A 145 -15.59 -4.87 -12.84
CA GLU A 145 -14.71 -5.96 -13.19
C GLU A 145 -14.19 -5.77 -14.62
N VAL A 146 -12.88 -5.95 -14.79
CA VAL A 146 -12.24 -5.83 -16.10
C VAL A 146 -12.35 -7.19 -16.80
N THR A 147 -13.17 -7.24 -17.85
CA THR A 147 -13.32 -8.44 -18.69
C THR A 147 -12.52 -8.39 -19.98
N ARG A 148 -12.05 -7.19 -20.38
CA ARG A 148 -11.32 -6.93 -21.63
C ARG A 148 -9.87 -6.53 -21.35
N THR A 149 -9.07 -7.50 -20.91
CA THR A 149 -7.70 -7.25 -20.41
C THR A 149 -6.75 -6.75 -21.49
N TYR A 150 -6.91 -7.19 -22.73
CA TYR A 150 -6.03 -6.75 -23.84
C TYR A 150 -6.24 -5.27 -24.15
N GLU A 151 -7.49 -4.83 -24.27
CA GLU A 151 -7.86 -3.45 -24.53
C GLU A 151 -7.47 -2.55 -23.35
N LEU A 152 -7.65 -3.02 -22.11
CA LEU A 152 -7.16 -2.29 -20.94
C LEU A 152 -5.65 -2.04 -21.03
N LYS A 153 -4.87 -3.07 -21.41
CA LYS A 153 -3.42 -2.93 -21.58
C LYS A 153 -3.08 -1.89 -22.66
N LEU A 154 -3.75 -1.91 -23.80
CA LEU A 154 -3.53 -0.93 -24.86
C LEU A 154 -3.84 0.50 -24.40
N VAL A 155 -4.97 0.70 -23.71
CA VAL A 155 -5.36 2.01 -23.17
C VAL A 155 -4.37 2.49 -22.12
N ALA A 156 -3.95 1.62 -21.20
CA ALA A 156 -2.95 1.94 -20.18
C ALA A 156 -1.61 2.35 -20.82
N GLU A 157 -1.10 1.59 -21.79
CA GLU A 157 0.13 1.93 -22.51
C GLU A 157 0.00 3.24 -23.29
N HIS A 158 -1.14 3.49 -23.91
CA HIS A 158 -1.39 4.74 -24.61
C HIS A 158 -1.40 5.93 -23.64
N PHE A 159 -2.06 5.81 -22.48
CA PHE A 159 -2.07 6.83 -21.44
C PHE A 159 -0.66 7.08 -20.89
N ARG A 160 0.11 6.02 -20.63
CA ARG A 160 1.49 6.12 -20.12
C ARG A 160 2.40 6.89 -21.05
N LYS A 161 2.36 6.56 -22.35
CA LYS A 161 3.25 7.13 -23.37
C LYS A 161 2.90 8.56 -23.75
N ASN A 162 1.62 8.93 -23.71
CA ASN A 162 1.15 10.20 -24.28
C ASN A 162 0.70 11.23 -23.23
N LEU A 163 0.36 10.80 -22.01
CA LEU A 163 -0.17 11.69 -20.97
C LEU A 163 0.68 11.68 -19.70
N PHE A 164 0.88 10.50 -19.09
CA PHE A 164 1.52 10.43 -17.79
C PHE A 164 2.30 9.13 -17.60
N ASN A 165 3.63 9.24 -17.56
CA ASN A 165 4.51 8.10 -17.34
C ASN A 165 4.76 7.86 -15.84
N TRP A 166 3.93 7.03 -15.22
CA TRP A 166 4.03 6.66 -13.81
C TRP A 166 5.28 5.83 -13.45
N GLU A 167 6.02 5.30 -14.43
CA GLU A 167 7.27 4.54 -14.19
C GLU A 167 8.50 5.45 -14.04
N ALA A 168 8.42 6.68 -14.57
CA ALA A 168 9.50 7.65 -14.50
C ALA A 168 9.46 8.49 -13.22
N GLU A 169 8.46 8.29 -12.36
CA GLU A 169 8.35 9.01 -11.09
C GLU A 169 9.31 8.40 -10.06
N PRO A 170 10.19 9.19 -9.42
CA PRO A 170 11.02 8.69 -8.33
C PRO A 170 10.13 8.32 -7.14
N VAL A 171 10.38 7.14 -6.58
CA VAL A 171 9.79 6.64 -5.33
C VAL A 171 10.42 7.36 -4.13
#